data_AF-A0A2T7NKQ1-F1
#
_entry.id   AF-A0A2T7NKQ1-F1
#
_cell.length_a   1.000
_cell.length_b   1.000
_cell.length_c   1.000
_cell.angle_alpha   90.00
_cell.angle_beta   90.00
_cell.angle_gamma   90.00
#
_symmetry.space_group_name_H-M   'P 1'
#
loop_
_entity.id
_entity.type
_entity.pdbx_description
1 polymer ?
#
loop_
_entity_poly.entity_id
_entity_poly.type
_entity_poly.pdbx_seq_one_letter_code
_entity_poly.pdbx_strand_id
1 'polypeptide(L)'
;MIMRAFKLYDLDNDGFITKQELLDIVEAIYRMVGETVNLPEEENTPEKRVNRIFSVMDKNRDDKLTFEEFLEGSKEDPTIIQALTLCDASR
;
A
#
# COMPACT_ATOMS: atom_id res chain seq x y z
N MET A 1 -5.80 -8.73 10.47
CA MET A 1 -4.81 -8.66 9.39
C MET A 1 -4.57 -7.20 8.96
N ILE A 2 -5.60 -6.39 8.74
CA ILE A 2 -5.46 -4.95 8.37
C ILE A 2 -4.55 -4.12 9.27
N MET A 3 -4.60 -4.28 10.60
CA MET A 3 -3.72 -3.53 11.51
C MET A 3 -2.23 -3.86 11.32
N ARG A 4 -1.90 -5.09 10.89
CA ARG A 4 -0.52 -5.47 10.60
C ARG A 4 -0.06 -4.91 9.27
N ALA A 5 -0.94 -4.92 8.27
CA ALA A 5 -0.67 -4.26 7.00
C ALA A 5 -0.41 -2.77 7.24
N PHE A 6 -1.29 -2.07 7.96
CA PHE A 6 -1.10 -0.65 8.31
C PHE A 6 0.27 -0.37 8.93
N LYS A 7 0.66 -1.15 9.95
CA LYS A 7 1.98 -1.04 10.59
C LYS A 7 3.17 -1.42 9.72
N LEU A 8 2.96 -2.17 8.64
CA LEU A 8 4.02 -2.51 7.70
C LEU A 8 4.32 -1.34 6.75
N TYR A 9 3.30 -0.53 6.46
CA TYR A 9 3.42 0.64 5.59
C TYR A 9 3.81 1.91 6.33
N ASP A 10 3.39 2.05 7.57
CA ASP A 10 3.78 3.11 8.49
C ASP A 10 5.23 2.84 8.97
N LEU A 11 6.20 3.43 8.26
CA LEU A 11 7.62 3.19 8.47
C LEU A 11 8.12 3.87 9.73
N ASP A 12 7.64 5.08 10.00
CA ASP A 12 8.03 5.88 11.16
C ASP A 12 7.14 5.64 12.40
N ASN A 13 6.05 4.88 12.24
CA ASN A 13 5.08 4.54 13.28
C ASN A 13 4.40 5.78 13.87
N ASP A 14 4.21 6.83 13.06
CA ASP A 14 3.52 8.06 13.46
C ASP A 14 1.99 7.91 13.49
N GLY A 15 1.47 6.79 12.97
CA GLY A 15 0.04 6.49 12.88
C GLY A 15 -0.61 6.97 11.60
N PHE A 16 0.17 7.40 10.62
CA PHE A 16 -0.25 7.85 9.30
C PHE A 16 0.64 7.22 8.23
N ILE A 17 0.06 6.86 7.09
CA ILE A 17 0.87 6.39 5.95
C ILE A 17 0.96 7.53 4.94
N THR A 18 2.16 7.99 4.66
CA THR A 18 2.41 9.00 3.63
C THR A 18 2.66 8.37 2.25
N LYS A 19 2.51 9.16 1.18
CA LYS A 19 2.83 8.73 -0.19
C LYS A 19 4.27 8.23 -0.31
N GLN A 20 5.18 8.90 0.41
CA GLN A 20 6.60 8.58 0.39
C GLN A 20 6.84 7.19 1.00
N GLU A 21 6.26 6.91 2.16
CA GLU A 21 6.44 5.62 2.83
C GLU A 21 5.80 4.46 2.05
N LEU A 22 4.60 4.70 1.50
CA LEU A 22 3.95 3.70 0.66
C LEU A 22 4.80 3.40 -0.60
N LEU A 23 5.42 4.43 -1.18
CA LEU A 23 6.32 4.29 -2.33
C LEU A 23 7.58 3.50 -1.96
N ASP A 24 8.24 3.85 -0.86
CA ASP A 24 9.46 3.18 -0.36
C ASP A 24 9.20 1.70 -0.11
N ILE A 25 8.08 1.35 0.55
CA ILE A 25 7.71 -0.05 0.79
C ILE A 25 7.42 -0.78 -0.52
N VAL A 26 6.61 -0.20 -1.41
CA VAL A 26 6.29 -0.84 -2.70
C VAL A 26 7.56 -1.04 -3.53
N GLU A 27 8.46 -0.07 -3.57
CA GLU A 27 9.75 -0.19 -4.25
C GLU A 27 10.63 -1.25 -3.59
N ALA A 28 10.69 -1.30 -2.26
CA ALA A 28 11.45 -2.31 -1.52
C ALA A 28 10.93 -3.72 -1.78
N ILE A 29 9.61 -3.92 -1.83
CA ILE A 29 8.98 -5.20 -2.21
C ILE A 29 9.32 -5.54 -3.66
N TYR A 30 9.21 -4.59 -4.59
CA TYR A 30 9.59 -4.79 -5.99
C TYR A 30 11.06 -5.23 -6.12
N ARG A 31 11.97 -4.63 -5.34
CA ARG A 31 13.40 -5.00 -5.31
C ARG A 31 13.65 -6.36 -4.64
N MET A 32 12.95 -6.69 -3.55
CA MET A 32 13.11 -7.98 -2.84
C MET A 32 12.49 -9.16 -3.59
N VAL A 33 11.37 -8.93 -4.26
CA VAL A 33 10.53 -9.97 -4.87
C VAL A 33 10.80 -10.10 -6.38
N GLY A 34 11.70 -9.26 -6.92
CA GLY A 34 12.01 -9.02 -8.33
C GLY A 34 12.35 -10.21 -9.24
N GLU A 35 12.18 -11.45 -8.78
CA GLU A 35 12.31 -12.66 -9.61
C GLU A 35 11.17 -13.69 -9.42
N THR A 36 10.32 -13.58 -8.39
CA THR A 36 9.33 -14.63 -8.05
C THR A 36 7.87 -14.24 -8.24
N VAL A 37 7.53 -12.95 -8.22
CA VAL A 37 6.12 -12.53 -8.39
C VAL A 37 5.96 -11.91 -9.77
N ASN A 38 5.24 -12.64 -10.64
CA ASN A 38 4.69 -12.14 -11.91
C ASN A 38 3.70 -11.00 -11.60
N LEU A 39 4.22 -9.81 -11.36
CA LEU A 39 3.42 -8.59 -11.34
C LEU A 39 3.17 -8.20 -12.80
N PRO A 40 1.92 -8.00 -13.23
CA PRO A 40 1.61 -7.63 -14.61
C PRO A 40 2.25 -6.27 -14.94
N GLU A 41 2.98 -6.21 -16.07
CA GLU A 41 3.69 -5.02 -16.58
C GLU A 41 2.78 -3.77 -16.73
N GLU A 42 1.45 -3.96 -16.76
CA GLU A 42 0.48 -2.88 -16.98
C GLU A 42 0.31 -1.92 -15.78
N GLU A 43 0.69 -2.29 -14.54
CA GLU A 43 0.80 -1.35 -13.40
C GLU A 43 2.16 -0.62 -13.41
N ASN A 44 2.42 0.09 -14.50
CA ASN A 44 3.69 0.63 -15.02
C ASN A 44 4.65 1.42 -14.09
N THR A 45 4.33 1.70 -12.83
CA THR A 45 5.28 2.32 -11.86
C THR A 45 4.69 2.27 -10.45
N PRO A 46 5.52 2.06 -9.41
CA PRO A 46 5.07 2.10 -8.02
C PRO A 46 4.41 3.45 -7.67
N GLU A 47 4.87 4.54 -8.25
CA GLU A 47 4.30 5.89 -8.09
C GLU A 47 2.85 6.02 -8.59
N LYS A 48 2.52 5.43 -9.74
CA LYS A 48 1.14 5.46 -10.27
C LYS A 48 0.19 4.67 -9.37
N ARG A 49 0.68 3.55 -8.84
CA ARG A 49 -0.09 2.70 -7.93
C ARG A 49 -0.38 3.42 -6.61
N VAL A 50 0.66 4.02 -6.02
CA VAL A 50 0.54 4.85 -4.81
C VAL A 50 -0.43 6.00 -5.05
N ASN A 51 -0.30 6.76 -6.14
CA ASN A 51 -1.23 7.85 -6.44
C ASN A 51 -2.69 7.39 -6.59
N ARG A 52 -2.91 6.23 -7.21
CA ARG A 52 -4.26 5.67 -7.33
C ARG A 52 -4.84 5.29 -5.97
N ILE A 53 -4.04 4.65 -5.11
CA ILE A 53 -4.44 4.27 -3.75
C ILE A 53 -4.83 5.52 -2.96
N PHE A 54 -3.96 6.53 -2.93
CA PHE A 54 -4.25 7.80 -2.27
C PHE A 54 -5.50 8.45 -2.84
N SER A 55 -5.66 8.52 -4.15
CA SER A 55 -6.85 9.14 -4.74
C SER A 55 -8.18 8.47 -4.34
N VAL A 56 -8.17 7.21 -3.89
CA VAL A 56 -9.35 6.46 -3.47
C VAL A 56 -9.53 6.49 -1.95
N MET A 57 -8.44 6.29 -1.21
CA MET A 57 -8.43 6.16 0.26
C MET A 57 -8.33 7.50 0.99
N ASP A 58 -7.59 8.47 0.44
CA ASP A 58 -7.38 9.80 1.02
C ASP A 58 -8.63 10.66 0.78
N LYS A 59 -9.56 10.63 1.73
CA LYS A 59 -10.85 11.34 1.63
C LYS A 59 -10.68 12.81 1.97
N ASN A 60 -9.81 13.11 2.92
CA ASN A 60 -9.57 14.46 3.41
C ASN A 60 -8.56 15.23 2.53
N ARG A 61 -7.84 14.54 1.63
CA ARG A 61 -6.81 15.05 0.72
C ARG A 61 -5.67 15.75 1.46
N ASP A 62 -5.27 15.20 2.60
CA ASP A 62 -4.15 15.70 3.39
C ASP A 62 -2.81 15.04 3.04
N ASP A 63 -2.78 14.19 2.00
CA ASP A 63 -1.63 13.40 1.56
C ASP A 63 -1.14 12.39 2.62
N LYS A 64 -1.99 12.05 3.59
CA LYS A 64 -1.78 11.04 4.62
C LYS A 64 -2.96 10.08 4.69
N LEU A 65 -2.69 8.81 4.97
CA LEU A 65 -3.75 7.84 5.22
C LEU A 65 -3.79 7.49 6.69
N THR A 66 -4.88 7.88 7.33
CA THR A 66 -5.18 7.46 8.69
C THR A 66 -5.60 5.98 8.72
N PHE A 67 -5.54 5.36 9.90
CA PHE A 67 -6.05 3.99 10.07
C PHE A 67 -7.53 3.87 9.67
N GLU A 68 -8.34 4.91 9.91
CA GLU A 68 -9.75 4.94 9.54
C GLU A 68 -9.93 4.99 8.02
N GLU A 69 -9.23 5.89 7.33
CA GLU A 69 -9.26 5.98 5.86
C GLU A 69 -8.72 4.72 5.19
N PHE A 70 -7.67 4.13 5.76
CA PHE A 70 -7.13 2.86 5.30
C PHE A 70 -8.17 1.75 5.47
N LEU A 71 -8.87 1.68 6.62
CA LEU A 71 -9.91 0.68 6.87
C LEU A 71 -11.12 0.86 5.95
N GLU A 72 -11.56 2.09 5.71
CA GLU A 72 -12.66 2.40 4.80
C GLU A 72 -12.27 2.10 3.35
N GLY A 73 -11.12 2.58 2.92
CA GLY A 73 -10.57 2.31 1.59
C GLY A 73 -10.37 0.83 1.32
N SER A 74 -10.01 0.05 2.35
CA SER A 74 -9.89 -1.41 2.27
C SER A 74 -11.23 -2.11 2.02
N LYS A 75 -12.33 -1.51 2.48
CA LYS A 75 -13.68 -2.01 2.22
C LYS A 75 -14.17 -1.61 0.83
N GLU A 76 -13.80 -0.42 0.36
CA GLU A 76 -14.17 0.07 -0.97
C GLU A 76 -13.38 -0.63 -2.09
N ASP A 77 -12.08 -0.85 -1.91
CA ASP A 77 -11.22 -1.48 -2.91
C ASP A 77 -10.37 -2.61 -2.30
N PRO A 78 -10.85 -3.86 -2.35
CA PRO A 78 -10.13 -5.01 -1.80
C PRO A 78 -8.85 -5.34 -2.58
N THR A 79 -8.70 -4.82 -3.80
CA THR A 79 -7.49 -4.98 -4.62
C THR A 79 -6.29 -4.28 -3.99
N ILE A 80 -6.52 -3.16 -3.31
CA ILE A 80 -5.49 -2.46 -2.54
C ILE A 80 -4.99 -3.39 -1.44
N ILE A 81 -5.87 -3.97 -0.62
CA ILE A 81 -5.44 -4.94 0.41
C ILE A 81 -4.76 -6.16 -0.18
N GLN A 82 -5.20 -6.64 -1.34
CA GLN A 82 -4.60 -7.80 -2.00
C GLN A 82 -3.18 -7.51 -2.49
N ALA A 83 -2.95 -6.31 -3.04
CA ALA A 83 -1.62 -5.80 -3.37
C ALA A 83 -0.70 -5.74 -2.13
N LEU A 84 -1.27 -5.37 -0.98
CA LEU A 84 -0.55 -5.17 0.27
C LEU A 84 -0.30 -6.48 1.04
N THR A 85 -1.16 -7.48 0.87
CA THR A 85 -1.10 -8.78 1.58
C THR A 85 -0.22 -9.81 0.86
N LEU A 86 0.30 -9.50 -0.33
CA LEU A 86 1.13 -10.43 -1.13
C LEU A 86 2.38 -10.95 -0.38
N CYS A 87 2.85 -10.28 0.67
CA CYS A 87 3.93 -10.78 1.55
C CYS A 87 3.47 -11.81 2.61
N ASP A 88 2.18 -11.90 2.95
CA ASP A 88 1.67 -12.85 3.97
C ASP A 88 1.31 -14.23 3.38
N ALA A 89 1.20 -14.35 2.05
CA ALA A 89 0.79 -15.60 1.38
C ALA A 89 1.92 -16.64 1.22
N SER A 90 3.15 -16.32 1.65
CA SER A 90 4.28 -17.26 1.66
C SER A 90 4.53 -17.76 3.08
N ARG A 91 3.59 -18.54 3.64
CA ARG A 91 3.80 -19.29 4.88
C ARG A 91 3.17 -20.67 4.83
#